data_AF-A0A081B9G3-F1
#
_entry.id   AF-A0A081B9G3-F1
#
_cell.length_a   1.000
_cell.length_b   1.000
_cell.length_c   1.000
_cell.angle_alpha   90.00
_cell.angle_beta   90.00
_cell.angle_gamma   90.00
#
_symmetry.space_group_name_H-M   'P 1'
#
loop_
_entity.id
_entity.type
_entity.pdbx_description
1 polymer ?
#
loop_
_entity_poly.entity_id
_entity_poly.type
_entity_poly.pdbx_seq_one_letter_code
_entity_poly.pdbx_strand_id
1 'polypeptide(L)'
;MSLSSMTGFARVEGALDGARWHWELRSVNGKGLDLRLRLPSGFDALEPKLKAIAQSAMKRGNVQANLQLTRENAANVPRLNEDVLKGVLAAVSRLRDHQIYLSDSTAEGILSLKGVMEMGEAEETEEARAALEEALAASFAEAVKALASARDEEGAKLGALLEAQVKRIEELTGEAAASPAASAEAMRERLKRQVEELLGASPSLNEERLAQEAALLATKADVREELDRLGAHVEQARDLLASDEPVGRRLDFLTQEFNREANTLCSKAADVALTRIGLELKTVIDQLREQVQNVE
;
A
#
# COMPACT_ATOMS: atom_id res chain seq x y z
N MET A 1 -12.56 14.79 -6.76
CA MET A 1 -11.17 14.28 -6.84
C MET A 1 -11.01 13.27 -5.71
N SER A 2 -11.28 12.00 -6.00
CA SER A 2 -11.32 10.92 -5.02
C SER A 2 -10.16 9.93 -5.21
N LEU A 3 -9.00 10.40 -5.72
CA LEU A 3 -7.80 9.56 -5.68
C LEU A 3 -7.38 9.38 -4.23
N SER A 4 -7.24 8.14 -3.80
CA SER A 4 -6.69 7.81 -2.49
C SER A 4 -5.34 7.11 -2.68
N SER A 5 -4.35 7.50 -1.87
CA SER A 5 -3.08 6.78 -1.82
C SER A 5 -3.26 5.45 -1.08
N MET A 6 -2.42 4.47 -1.35
CA MET A 6 -2.29 3.26 -0.53
C MET A 6 -1.27 3.40 0.60
N THR A 7 -0.47 4.47 0.61
CA THR A 7 0.47 4.80 1.69
C THR A 7 -0.17 5.74 2.71
N GLY A 8 0.19 5.57 3.98
CA GLY A 8 -0.32 6.43 5.03
C GLY A 8 0.15 6.02 6.42
N PHE A 9 0.07 6.96 7.36
CA PHE A 9 0.38 6.75 8.77
C PHE A 9 -0.65 7.46 9.64
N ALA A 10 -1.06 6.80 10.72
CA ALA A 10 -1.88 7.42 11.75
C ALA A 10 -1.44 6.95 13.13
N ARG A 11 -1.52 7.86 14.10
CA ARG A 11 -1.33 7.57 15.51
C ARG A 11 -2.44 8.21 16.33
N VAL A 12 -3.06 7.41 17.19
CA VAL A 12 -4.12 7.86 18.10
C VAL A 12 -3.82 7.33 19.48
N GLU A 13 -3.98 8.18 20.49
CA GLU A 13 -3.73 7.85 21.89
C GLU A 13 -5.05 7.81 22.66
N GLY A 14 -5.11 7.00 23.70
CA GLY A 14 -6.29 6.89 24.55
C GLY A 14 -5.94 6.52 25.98
N ALA A 15 -6.87 6.74 26.90
CA ALA A 15 -6.72 6.38 28.29
C ALA A 15 -8.08 6.06 28.92
N LEU A 16 -8.07 5.10 29.87
CA LEU A 16 -9.23 4.71 30.67
C LEU A 16 -8.73 4.07 31.96
N ASP A 17 -9.21 4.52 33.12
CA ASP A 17 -9.01 3.90 34.44
C ASP A 17 -7.56 3.46 34.75
N GLY A 18 -6.60 4.34 34.49
CA GLY A 18 -5.17 4.07 34.73
C GLY A 18 -4.50 3.20 33.67
N ALA A 19 -5.20 2.79 32.63
CA ALA A 19 -4.62 2.29 31.39
C ALA A 19 -4.43 3.43 30.39
N ARG A 20 -3.28 3.47 29.74
CA ARG A 20 -2.95 4.35 28.62
C ARG A 20 -2.53 3.51 27.43
N TRP A 21 -2.93 3.90 26.24
CA TRP A 21 -2.53 3.20 25.03
C TRP A 21 -2.30 4.15 23.86
N HIS A 22 -1.64 3.62 22.85
CA HIS A 22 -1.65 4.23 21.53
C HIS A 22 -1.75 3.17 20.44
N TRP A 23 -2.51 3.54 19.41
CA TRP A 23 -2.58 2.84 18.14
C TRP A 23 -1.60 3.47 17.17
N GLU A 24 -0.78 2.67 16.51
CA GLU A 24 -0.02 3.07 15.33
C GLU A 24 -0.46 2.25 14.13
N LEU A 25 -0.95 2.93 13.09
CA LEU A 25 -1.36 2.32 11.84
C LEU A 25 -0.44 2.79 10.72
N ARG A 26 0.10 1.86 9.94
CA ARG A 26 0.91 2.10 8.74
C ARG A 26 0.28 1.36 7.58
N SER A 27 0.00 2.06 6.48
CA SER A 27 -0.49 1.47 5.23
C SER A 27 0.58 1.59 4.14
N VAL A 28 0.69 0.54 3.32
CA VAL A 28 1.50 0.53 2.10
C VAL A 28 0.73 -0.14 0.96
N ASN A 29 1.26 -0.06 -0.26
CA ASN A 29 0.67 -0.68 -1.44
C ASN A 29 0.38 -2.18 -1.25
N GLY A 30 -0.82 -2.61 -1.66
CA GLY A 30 -1.26 -4.01 -1.64
C GLY A 30 -2.33 -4.29 -2.70
N LYS A 31 -2.33 -5.51 -3.27
CA LYS A 31 -3.31 -5.92 -4.29
C LYS A 31 -4.76 -6.01 -3.77
N GLY A 32 -4.90 -6.31 -2.48
CA GLY A 32 -6.13 -6.29 -1.69
C GLY A 32 -5.84 -5.74 -0.29
N LEU A 33 -6.84 -5.73 0.59
CA LEU A 33 -6.64 -5.37 1.99
C LEU A 33 -6.03 -6.56 2.76
N ASP A 34 -4.79 -6.40 3.23
CA ASP A 34 -4.13 -7.30 4.18
C ASP A 34 -3.97 -6.54 5.50
N LEU A 35 -4.64 -6.98 6.57
CA LEU A 35 -4.56 -6.33 7.89
C LEU A 35 -3.76 -7.22 8.85
N ARG A 36 -2.64 -6.69 9.34
CA ARG A 36 -1.81 -7.31 10.37
C ARG A 36 -1.95 -6.55 11.68
N LEU A 37 -2.61 -7.18 12.64
CA LEU A 37 -2.81 -6.66 13.99
C LEU A 37 -1.70 -7.20 14.91
N ARG A 38 -1.07 -6.30 15.66
CA ARG A 38 -0.17 -6.64 16.76
C ARG A 38 -0.81 -6.14 18.06
N LEU A 39 -1.37 -7.08 18.81
CA LEU A 39 -2.07 -6.82 20.05
C LEU A 39 -1.24 -7.33 21.24
N PRO A 40 -1.29 -6.67 22.42
CA PRO A 40 -0.77 -7.22 23.65
C PRO A 40 -1.47 -8.53 24.03
N SER A 41 -0.80 -9.38 24.81
CA SER A 41 -1.36 -10.65 25.27
C SER A 41 -2.70 -10.48 25.98
N GLY A 42 -3.66 -11.36 25.68
CA GLY A 42 -5.00 -11.37 26.29
C GLY A 42 -6.04 -10.56 25.52
N PHE A 43 -5.67 -9.82 24.49
CA PHE A 43 -6.60 -9.00 23.68
C PHE A 43 -6.95 -9.63 22.32
N ASP A 44 -6.66 -10.91 22.11
CA ASP A 44 -6.92 -11.61 20.84
C ASP A 44 -8.41 -11.60 20.46
N ALA A 45 -9.31 -11.53 21.44
CA ALA A 45 -10.76 -11.43 21.23
C ALA A 45 -11.18 -10.14 20.50
N LEU A 46 -10.37 -9.08 20.52
CA LEU A 46 -10.64 -7.84 19.79
C LEU A 46 -10.42 -8.00 18.28
N GLU A 47 -9.59 -8.95 17.86
CA GLU A 47 -9.13 -9.05 16.47
C GLU A 47 -10.27 -9.08 15.42
N PRO A 48 -11.36 -9.86 15.60
CA PRO A 48 -12.47 -9.87 14.65
C PRO A 48 -13.17 -8.51 14.52
N LYS A 49 -13.36 -7.80 15.63
CA LYS A 49 -14.01 -6.48 15.66
C LYS A 49 -13.14 -5.43 14.98
N LEU A 50 -11.84 -5.42 15.26
CA LEU A 50 -10.88 -4.51 14.64
C LEU A 50 -10.76 -4.75 13.13
N LYS A 51 -10.75 -6.02 12.69
CA LYS A 51 -10.80 -6.37 11.26
C LYS A 51 -12.03 -5.81 10.57
N ALA A 52 -13.21 -5.96 11.16
CA ALA A 52 -14.46 -5.43 10.59
C ALA A 52 -14.43 -3.90 10.45
N ILE A 53 -13.93 -3.20 11.47
CA ILE A 53 -13.76 -1.73 11.43
C ILE A 53 -12.86 -1.33 10.26
N ALA A 54 -11.67 -1.92 10.13
CA ALA A 54 -10.74 -1.59 9.05
C ALA A 54 -11.31 -1.90 7.65
N GLN A 55 -11.98 -3.04 7.50
CA GLN A 55 -12.61 -3.47 6.23
C GLN A 55 -13.76 -2.55 5.80
N SER A 56 -14.46 -1.91 6.75
CA SER A 56 -15.52 -0.95 6.43
C SER A 56 -15.00 0.35 5.82
N ALA A 57 -13.73 0.72 6.10
CA ALA A 57 -13.15 1.99 5.70
C ALA A 57 -12.18 1.88 4.51
N MET A 58 -11.53 0.72 4.32
CA MET A 58 -10.49 0.54 3.31
C MET A 58 -10.73 -0.75 2.50
N LYS A 59 -10.43 -0.72 1.20
CA LYS A 59 -10.60 -1.87 0.30
C LYS A 59 -9.27 -2.48 -0.17
N ARG A 60 -8.19 -1.69 -0.24
CA ARG A 60 -6.84 -2.16 -0.57
C ARG A 60 -5.77 -1.59 0.36
N GLY A 61 -4.59 -2.23 0.31
CA GLY A 61 -3.40 -1.86 1.06
C GLY A 61 -2.97 -2.94 2.05
N ASN A 62 -1.68 -2.98 2.36
CA ASN A 62 -1.18 -3.75 3.50
C ASN A 62 -1.11 -2.83 4.71
N VAL A 63 -1.96 -3.07 5.70
CA VAL A 63 -2.09 -2.25 6.90
C VAL A 63 -1.50 -2.99 8.08
N GLN A 64 -0.48 -2.41 8.70
CA GLN A 64 0.06 -2.85 9.98
C GLN A 64 -0.51 -1.97 11.07
N ALA A 65 -1.24 -2.56 12.02
CA ALA A 65 -1.83 -1.90 13.15
C ALA A 65 -1.21 -2.45 14.44
N ASN A 66 -0.60 -1.59 15.24
CA ASN A 66 0.05 -1.94 16.49
C ASN A 66 -0.62 -1.26 17.66
N LEU A 67 -1.00 -2.03 18.68
CA LEU A 67 -1.49 -1.51 19.95
C LEU A 67 -0.39 -1.63 21.00
N GLN A 68 0.00 -0.50 21.57
CA GLN A 68 0.80 -0.48 22.78
C GLN A 68 -0.08 -0.06 23.95
N LEU A 69 -0.21 -0.91 24.96
CA LEU A 69 -0.99 -0.68 26.16
C LEU A 69 -0.06 -0.65 27.37
N THR A 70 -0.17 0.39 28.19
CA THR A 70 0.54 0.56 29.46
C THR A 70 -0.48 0.74 30.57
N ARG A 71 -0.35 -0.02 31.66
CA ARG A 71 -1.22 0.12 32.83
C ARG A 71 -0.40 0.73 33.97
N GLU A 72 -0.78 1.91 34.43
CA GLU A 72 -0.11 2.63 35.51
C GLU A 72 -0.30 1.94 36.86
N ASN A 73 -1.33 1.09 36.97
CA ASN A 73 -1.66 0.32 38.17
C ASN A 73 -1.43 -1.19 38.02
N ALA A 74 -0.43 -1.63 37.25
CA ALA A 74 0.22 -2.93 37.51
C ALA A 74 1.06 -2.85 38.80
N ALA A 75 0.57 -2.13 39.82
CA ALA A 75 1.15 -2.16 41.13
C ALA A 75 1.04 -3.60 41.60
N ASN A 76 2.19 -4.18 41.92
CA ASN A 76 2.34 -5.41 42.66
C ASN A 76 1.45 -5.35 43.92
N VAL A 77 0.17 -5.69 43.80
CA VAL A 77 -0.74 -5.71 44.92
C VAL A 77 -0.39 -6.98 45.68
N PRO A 78 -0.12 -6.87 46.99
CA PRO A 78 0.11 -8.06 47.81
C PRO A 78 -1.16 -8.91 47.78
N ARG A 79 -1.06 -10.11 47.20
CA ARG A 79 -2.11 -11.11 47.08
C ARG A 79 -1.70 -12.35 47.83
N LEU A 80 -2.71 -13.05 48.33
CA LEU A 80 -2.50 -14.30 49.05
C LEU A 80 -2.72 -15.47 48.09
N ASN A 81 -1.73 -16.34 47.96
CA ASN A 81 -1.89 -17.59 47.23
C ASN A 81 -2.62 -18.59 48.15
N GLU A 82 -3.92 -18.72 47.95
CA GLU A 82 -4.81 -19.56 48.77
C GLU A 82 -4.38 -21.03 48.80
N ASP A 83 -3.84 -21.56 47.70
CA ASP A 83 -3.44 -22.97 47.63
C ASP A 83 -2.16 -23.21 48.43
N VAL A 84 -1.19 -22.30 48.33
CA VAL A 84 0.04 -22.36 49.13
C VAL A 84 -0.28 -22.11 50.60
N LEU A 85 -1.16 -21.14 50.93
CA LEU A 85 -1.60 -20.90 52.30
C LEU A 85 -2.23 -22.15 52.91
N LYS A 86 -3.16 -22.82 52.21
CA LYS A 86 -3.79 -24.07 52.67
C LYS A 86 -2.76 -25.16 52.90
N GLY A 87 -1.78 -25.30 51.99
CA GLY A 87 -0.67 -26.24 52.14
C GLY A 87 0.18 -25.98 53.39
N VAL A 88 0.51 -24.70 53.64
CA VAL A 88 1.25 -24.26 54.84
C VAL A 88 0.46 -24.54 56.12
N LEU A 89 -0.82 -24.16 56.18
CA LEU A 89 -1.67 -24.37 57.36
C LEU A 89 -1.84 -25.87 57.67
N ALA A 90 -1.97 -26.71 56.64
CA ALA A 90 -2.03 -28.16 56.80
C ALA A 90 -0.71 -28.73 57.35
N ALA A 91 0.44 -28.21 56.91
CA ALA A 91 1.75 -28.62 57.44
C ALA A 91 1.92 -28.23 58.91
N VAL A 92 1.51 -27.03 59.29
CA VAL A 92 1.51 -26.56 60.70
C VAL A 92 0.62 -27.44 61.58
N SER A 93 -0.56 -27.83 61.09
CA SER A 93 -1.45 -28.75 61.82
C SER A 93 -0.79 -30.11 62.08
N ARG A 94 -0.12 -30.69 61.07
CA ARG A 94 0.57 -31.99 61.23
C ARG A 94 1.68 -31.95 62.28
N LEU A 95 2.40 -30.83 62.41
CA LEU A 95 3.44 -30.69 63.43
C LEU A 95 2.85 -30.69 64.85
N ARG A 96 1.68 -30.07 65.03
CA ARG A 96 0.95 -30.10 66.31
C ARG A 96 0.48 -31.51 66.66
N ASP A 97 0.01 -32.27 65.68
CA ASP A 97 -0.43 -33.67 65.89
C ASP A 97 0.71 -34.58 66.37
N HIS A 98 1.96 -34.28 66.01
CA HIS A 98 3.16 -35.00 66.46
C HIS A 98 3.70 -34.52 67.82
N GLN A 99 2.93 -33.71 68.57
CA GLN A 99 3.30 -33.17 69.88
C GLN A 99 4.63 -32.39 69.88
N ILE A 100 5.03 -31.84 68.74
CA ILE A 100 6.19 -30.94 68.66
C ILE A 100 5.78 -29.60 69.27
N TYR A 101 6.38 -29.23 70.40
CA TYR A 101 6.06 -27.99 71.10
C TYR A 101 6.57 -26.79 70.29
N LEU A 102 5.65 -26.12 69.60
CA LEU A 102 5.90 -24.91 68.82
C LEU A 102 5.19 -23.75 69.50
N SER A 103 5.83 -22.58 69.50
CA SER A 103 5.15 -21.31 69.78
C SER A 103 4.04 -21.07 68.74
N ASP A 104 3.01 -20.31 69.13
CA ASP A 104 1.91 -19.98 68.21
C ASP A 104 2.42 -19.31 66.93
N SER A 105 1.88 -19.75 65.79
CA SER A 105 2.20 -19.14 64.50
C SER A 105 1.62 -17.74 64.43
N THR A 106 2.44 -16.74 64.11
CA THR A 106 1.98 -15.37 63.87
C THR A 106 1.54 -15.21 62.41
N ALA A 107 0.59 -14.30 62.16
CA ALA A 107 0.19 -13.95 60.79
C ALA A 107 1.40 -13.50 59.96
N GLU A 108 2.29 -12.69 60.53
CA GLU A 108 3.55 -12.27 59.91
C GLU A 108 4.43 -13.46 59.50
N GLY A 109 4.59 -14.45 60.39
CA GLY A 109 5.37 -15.65 60.13
C GLY A 109 4.81 -16.45 58.95
N ILE A 110 3.49 -16.59 58.86
CA ILE A 110 2.83 -17.31 57.76
C ILE A 110 2.95 -16.54 56.45
N LEU A 111 2.68 -15.23 56.46
CA LEU A 111 2.75 -14.38 55.25
C LEU A 111 4.18 -14.25 54.71
N SER A 112 5.19 -14.41 55.55
CA SER A 112 6.61 -14.38 55.14
C SER A 112 7.09 -15.65 54.42
N LEU A 113 6.30 -16.73 54.45
CA LEU A 113 6.67 -18.00 53.81
C LEU A 113 6.62 -17.85 52.29
N LYS A 114 7.66 -18.36 51.62
CA LYS A 114 7.80 -18.28 50.17
C LYS A 114 6.56 -18.81 49.46
N GLY A 115 5.94 -17.95 48.65
CA GLY A 115 4.76 -18.28 47.85
C GLY A 115 3.43 -18.11 48.58
N VAL A 116 3.38 -17.73 49.86
CA VAL A 116 2.12 -17.39 50.54
C VAL A 116 1.66 -16.00 50.13
N MET A 117 2.58 -15.04 50.17
CA MET A 117 2.36 -13.70 49.63
C MET A 117 2.99 -13.60 48.25
N GLU A 118 2.16 -13.24 47.28
CA GLU A 118 2.56 -13.00 45.90
C GLU A 118 2.24 -11.56 45.53
N MET A 119 3.02 -11.01 44.63
CA MET A 119 2.73 -9.72 44.02
C MET A 119 2.02 -10.00 42.70
N GLY A 120 0.75 -9.60 42.60
CA GLY A 120 -0.04 -9.82 41.39
C GLY A 120 -0.77 -8.57 40.92
N GLU A 121 -1.15 -8.57 39.65
CA GLU A 121 -2.02 -7.53 39.08
C GLU A 121 -3.39 -7.57 39.77
N ALA A 122 -4.03 -6.41 39.96
CA ALA A 122 -5.40 -6.35 40.47
C ALA A 122 -6.36 -7.18 39.60
N GLU A 123 -7.41 -7.74 40.20
CA GLU A 123 -8.36 -8.62 39.52
C GLU A 123 -9.18 -7.70 38.64
N GLU A 124 -8.94 -7.78 37.33
CA GLU A 124 -9.73 -7.07 36.35
C GLU A 124 -11.11 -7.73 36.32
N THR A 125 -12.11 -7.03 36.86
CA THR A 125 -13.52 -7.44 36.72
C THR A 125 -13.88 -7.57 35.26
N GLU A 126 -14.76 -8.51 34.91
CA GLU A 126 -15.21 -8.72 33.54
C GLU A 126 -15.81 -7.43 32.92
N GLU A 127 -16.48 -6.61 33.73
CA GLU A 127 -17.03 -5.32 33.31
C GLU A 127 -15.95 -4.29 32.96
N ALA A 128 -14.90 -4.17 33.79
CA ALA A 128 -13.76 -3.29 33.51
C ALA A 128 -13.01 -3.73 32.25
N ARG A 129 -12.87 -5.05 32.05
CA ARG A 129 -12.26 -5.61 30.84
C ARG A 129 -13.06 -5.21 29.59
N ALA A 130 -14.37 -5.43 29.63
CA ALA A 130 -15.25 -5.10 28.52
C ALA A 130 -15.24 -3.59 28.20
N ALA A 131 -15.23 -2.73 29.22
CA ALA A 131 -15.15 -1.28 29.05
C ALA A 131 -13.84 -0.85 28.37
N LEU A 132 -12.70 -1.44 28.77
CA LEU A 132 -11.42 -1.19 28.13
C LEU A 132 -11.40 -1.66 26.67
N GLU A 133 -11.92 -2.86 26.39
CA GLU A 133 -12.00 -3.41 25.03
C GLU A 133 -12.86 -2.54 24.10
N GLU A 134 -13.98 -2.00 24.59
CA GLU A 134 -14.78 -1.02 23.86
C GLU A 134 -14.01 0.29 23.59
N ALA A 135 -13.31 0.83 24.59
CA ALA A 135 -12.51 2.05 24.42
C ALA A 135 -11.34 1.85 23.43
N LEU A 136 -10.70 0.68 23.46
CA LEU A 136 -9.66 0.30 22.50
C LEU A 136 -10.22 0.21 21.08
N ALA A 137 -11.40 -0.39 20.90
CA ALA A 137 -12.05 -0.48 19.59
C ALA A 137 -12.51 0.89 19.06
N ALA A 138 -13.02 1.77 19.93
CA ALA A 138 -13.41 3.13 19.57
C ALA A 138 -12.21 3.96 19.09
N SER A 139 -11.12 3.97 19.86
CA SER A 139 -9.88 4.66 19.48
C SER A 139 -9.21 4.05 18.23
N PHE A 140 -9.38 2.74 17.99
CA PHE A 140 -8.96 2.12 16.74
C PHE A 140 -9.77 2.65 15.54
N ALA A 141 -11.10 2.81 15.68
CA ALA A 141 -11.94 3.38 14.63
C ALA A 141 -11.52 4.83 14.30
N GLU A 142 -11.13 5.62 15.31
CA GLU A 142 -10.54 6.94 15.10
C GLU A 142 -9.20 6.86 14.34
N ALA A 143 -8.33 5.91 14.69
CA ALA A 143 -7.06 5.70 14.00
C ALA A 143 -7.26 5.30 12.54
N VAL A 144 -8.25 4.44 12.24
CA VAL A 144 -8.62 4.05 10.88
C VAL A 144 -9.14 5.25 10.09
N LYS A 145 -9.98 6.10 10.71
CA LYS A 145 -10.48 7.33 10.08
C LYS A 145 -9.34 8.32 9.77
N ALA A 146 -8.41 8.50 10.72
CA ALA A 146 -7.24 9.34 10.53
C ALA A 146 -6.33 8.81 9.41
N LEU A 147 -6.15 7.49 9.33
CA LEU A 147 -5.38 6.85 8.26
C LEU A 147 -6.04 7.06 6.90
N ALA A 148 -7.37 6.88 6.79
CA ALA A 148 -8.10 7.13 5.55
C ALA A 148 -7.96 8.59 5.09
N SER A 149 -8.08 9.55 6.01
CA SER A 149 -7.86 10.97 5.72
C SER A 149 -6.44 11.25 5.21
N ALA A 150 -5.42 10.66 5.84
CA ALA A 150 -4.03 10.81 5.41
C ALA A 150 -3.80 10.23 4.00
N ARG A 151 -4.43 9.09 3.70
CA ARG A 151 -4.39 8.46 2.38
C ARG A 151 -5.06 9.34 1.32
N ASP A 152 -6.18 10.00 1.63
CA ASP A 152 -6.87 10.90 0.71
C ASP A 152 -6.06 12.18 0.45
N GLU A 153 -5.43 12.75 1.47
CA GLU A 153 -4.53 13.91 1.32
C GLU A 153 -3.31 13.59 0.45
N GLU A 154 -2.72 12.41 0.63
CA GLU A 154 -1.62 11.95 -0.20
C GLU A 154 -2.09 11.63 -1.63
N GLY A 155 -3.28 11.03 -1.76
CA GLY A 155 -3.91 10.75 -3.05
C GLY A 155 -4.18 12.01 -3.88
N ALA A 156 -4.59 13.11 -3.25
CA ALA A 156 -4.74 14.40 -3.92
C ALA A 156 -3.41 14.94 -4.48
N LYS A 157 -2.31 14.78 -3.74
CA LYS A 157 -0.96 15.16 -4.20
C LYS A 157 -0.49 14.28 -5.35
N LEU A 158 -0.72 12.97 -5.26
CA LEU A 158 -0.43 12.03 -6.34
C LEU A 158 -1.24 12.36 -7.59
N GLY A 159 -2.53 12.69 -7.45
CA GLY A 159 -3.39 13.08 -8.56
C GLY A 159 -2.82 14.24 -9.38
N ALA A 160 -2.37 15.31 -8.72
CA ALA A 160 -1.72 16.43 -9.39
C ALA A 160 -0.43 16.04 -10.13
N LEU A 161 0.34 15.11 -9.55
CA LEU A 161 1.57 14.61 -10.17
C LEU A 161 1.26 13.73 -11.39
N LEU A 162 0.26 12.85 -11.32
CA LEU A 162 -0.18 12.04 -12.45
C LEU A 162 -0.70 12.91 -13.60
N GLU A 163 -1.49 13.94 -13.30
CA GLU A 163 -1.99 14.89 -14.30
C GLU A 163 -0.83 15.62 -15.00
N ALA A 164 0.19 16.04 -14.24
CA ALA A 164 1.40 16.64 -14.82
C ALA A 164 2.16 15.67 -15.75
N GLN A 165 2.27 14.39 -15.36
CA GLN A 165 2.91 13.37 -16.19
C GLN A 165 2.11 13.09 -17.47
N VAL A 166 0.78 12.94 -17.38
CA VAL A 166 -0.11 12.76 -18.54
C VAL A 166 -0.01 13.96 -19.50
N LYS A 167 0.00 15.18 -18.96
CA LYS A 167 0.21 16.39 -19.75
C LYS A 167 1.57 16.38 -20.45
N ARG A 168 2.64 15.96 -19.77
CA ARG A 168 3.96 15.87 -20.41
C ARG A 168 3.99 14.84 -21.54
N ILE A 169 3.30 13.71 -21.38
CA ILE A 169 3.12 12.71 -22.45
C ILE A 169 2.43 13.35 -23.66
N GLU A 170 1.32 14.06 -23.44
CA GLU A 170 0.58 14.76 -24.50
C GLU A 170 1.44 15.78 -25.25
N GLU A 171 2.20 16.60 -24.52
CA GLU A 171 3.13 17.57 -25.10
C GLU A 171 4.16 16.87 -25.99
N LEU A 172 4.79 15.80 -25.50
CA LEU A 172 5.77 15.02 -26.26
C LEU A 172 5.15 14.33 -27.48
N THR A 173 3.93 13.80 -27.36
CA THR A 173 3.18 13.25 -28.50
C THR A 173 2.90 14.33 -29.56
N GLY A 174 2.54 15.55 -29.13
CA GLY A 174 2.38 16.70 -30.03
C GLY A 174 3.68 17.12 -30.69
N GLU A 175 4.80 17.17 -29.94
CA GLU A 175 6.13 17.46 -30.47
C GLU A 175 6.55 16.40 -31.52
N ALA A 176 6.27 15.12 -31.28
CA ALA A 176 6.55 14.04 -32.23
C ALA A 176 5.69 14.17 -33.50
N ALA A 177 4.40 14.48 -33.36
CA ALA A 177 3.49 14.68 -34.48
C ALA A 177 3.86 15.90 -35.34
N ALA A 178 4.36 16.96 -34.72
CA ALA A 178 4.83 18.16 -35.40
C ALA A 178 6.24 18.01 -36.02
N SER A 179 6.95 16.92 -35.73
CA SER A 179 8.29 16.68 -36.27
C SER A 179 8.24 16.58 -37.80
N PRO A 180 9.13 17.30 -38.53
CA PRO A 180 9.22 17.15 -39.98
C PRO A 180 9.45 15.71 -40.43
N ALA A 181 10.15 14.90 -39.61
CA ALA A 181 10.41 13.48 -39.88
C ALA A 181 9.15 12.59 -39.81
N ALA A 182 8.09 13.06 -39.15
CA ALA A 182 6.77 12.43 -39.09
C ALA A 182 5.84 12.88 -40.23
N SER A 183 6.27 13.81 -41.08
CA SER A 183 5.46 14.26 -42.23
C SER A 183 5.30 13.17 -43.29
N ALA A 184 4.14 13.16 -43.97
CA ALA A 184 3.89 12.23 -45.08
C ALA A 184 4.89 12.41 -46.24
N GLU A 185 5.42 13.62 -46.41
CA GLU A 185 6.43 13.93 -47.43
C GLU A 185 7.81 13.38 -47.05
N ALA A 186 8.25 13.57 -45.80
CA ALA A 186 9.50 12.96 -45.32
C ALA A 186 9.43 11.42 -45.33
N MET A 187 8.26 10.84 -45.03
CA MET A 187 8.03 9.40 -45.17
C MET A 187 8.13 8.96 -46.64
N ARG A 188 7.48 9.68 -47.57
CA ARG A 188 7.57 9.37 -49.01
C ARG A 188 9.00 9.43 -49.51
N GLU A 189 9.75 10.46 -49.18
CA GLU A 189 11.13 10.63 -49.64
C GLU A 189 12.04 9.54 -49.06
N ARG A 190 11.83 9.16 -47.79
CA ARG A 190 12.55 8.04 -47.16
C ARG A 190 12.23 6.71 -47.83
N LEU A 191 10.96 6.43 -48.08
CA LEU A 191 10.52 5.21 -48.76
C LEU A 191 11.10 5.14 -50.17
N LYS A 192 11.07 6.25 -50.90
CA LYS A 192 11.66 6.36 -52.23
C LYS A 192 13.15 6.02 -52.19
N ARG A 193 13.92 6.60 -51.26
CA ARG A 193 15.34 6.29 -51.09
C ARG A 193 15.59 4.81 -50.77
N GLN A 194 14.81 4.22 -49.87
CA GLN A 194 14.94 2.80 -49.52
C GLN A 194 14.61 1.87 -50.70
N VAL A 195 13.60 2.23 -51.51
CA VAL A 195 13.24 1.51 -52.73
C VAL A 195 14.35 1.65 -53.79
N GLU A 196 14.92 2.84 -53.97
CA GLU A 196 16.07 3.07 -54.87
C GLU A 196 17.29 2.25 -54.45
N GLU A 197 17.60 2.18 -53.15
CA GLU A 197 18.69 1.35 -52.61
C GLU A 197 18.44 -0.15 -52.87
N LEU A 198 17.21 -0.63 -52.66
CA LEU A 198 16.83 -2.03 -52.95
C LEU A 198 16.98 -2.37 -54.44
N LEU A 199 16.54 -1.47 -55.33
CA LEU A 199 16.69 -1.63 -56.78
C LEU A 199 18.15 -1.61 -57.23
N GLY A 200 18.98 -0.76 -56.60
CA GLY A 200 20.43 -0.72 -56.83
C GLY A 200 21.15 -1.99 -56.39
N ALA A 201 20.72 -2.59 -55.28
CA ALA A 201 21.28 -3.84 -54.75
C ALA A 201 20.80 -5.09 -55.50
N SER A 202 19.59 -5.06 -56.09
CA SER A 202 19.00 -6.18 -56.81
C SER A 202 18.21 -5.73 -58.05
N PRO A 203 18.90 -5.51 -59.20
CA PRO A 203 18.29 -4.97 -60.42
C PRO A 203 17.24 -5.88 -61.07
N SER A 204 17.13 -7.14 -60.64
CA SER A 204 16.23 -8.16 -61.19
C SER A 204 14.97 -8.40 -60.35
N LEU A 205 14.65 -7.52 -59.39
CA LEU A 205 13.40 -7.60 -58.63
C LEU A 205 12.20 -7.43 -59.58
N ASN A 206 11.27 -8.38 -59.57
CA ASN A 206 10.01 -8.22 -60.31
C ASN A 206 9.12 -7.17 -59.62
N GLU A 207 8.21 -6.55 -60.38
CA GLU A 207 7.35 -5.47 -59.90
C GLU A 207 6.49 -5.89 -58.68
N GLU A 208 6.04 -7.13 -58.66
CA GLU A 208 5.19 -7.67 -57.59
C GLU A 208 5.93 -7.78 -56.25
N ARG A 209 7.20 -8.21 -56.27
CA ARG A 209 8.05 -8.28 -55.09
C ARG A 209 8.51 -6.91 -54.63
N LEU A 210 8.79 -6.00 -55.57
CA LEU A 210 9.09 -4.61 -55.25
C LEU A 210 7.92 -3.92 -54.54
N ALA A 211 6.68 -4.13 -55.03
CA ALA A 211 5.48 -3.59 -54.40
C ALA A 211 5.27 -4.14 -52.98
N GLN A 212 5.53 -5.44 -52.76
CA GLN A 212 5.47 -6.04 -51.42
C GLN A 212 6.50 -5.45 -50.46
N GLU A 213 7.76 -5.31 -50.88
CA GLU A 213 8.82 -4.71 -50.06
C GLU A 213 8.54 -3.22 -49.77
N ALA A 214 8.07 -2.46 -50.76
CA ALA A 214 7.68 -1.06 -50.58
C ALA A 214 6.51 -0.90 -49.59
N ALA A 215 5.50 -1.77 -49.66
CA ALA A 215 4.39 -1.77 -48.71
C ALA A 215 4.83 -2.12 -47.28
N LEU A 216 5.75 -3.09 -47.13
CA LEU A 216 6.35 -3.44 -45.85
C LEU A 216 7.16 -2.28 -45.26
N LEU A 217 7.98 -1.62 -46.07
CA LEU A 217 8.75 -0.45 -45.66
C LEU A 217 7.83 0.71 -45.27
N ALA A 218 6.74 0.95 -46.01
CA ALA A 218 5.77 1.99 -45.70
C ALA A 218 5.11 1.76 -44.34
N THR A 219 4.73 0.52 -44.04
CA THR A 219 4.13 0.15 -42.75
C THR A 219 5.13 0.30 -41.61
N LYS A 220 6.41 -0.04 -41.83
CA LYS A 220 7.48 0.15 -40.85
C LYS A 220 7.87 1.62 -40.65
N ALA A 221 7.61 2.47 -41.63
CA ALA A 221 7.96 3.88 -41.62
C ALA A 221 6.86 4.77 -41.03
N ASP A 222 5.61 4.32 -41.03
CA ASP A 222 4.48 5.09 -40.56
C ASP A 222 4.35 5.03 -39.04
N VAL A 223 4.49 6.20 -38.41
CA VAL A 223 4.36 6.41 -36.95
C VAL A 223 3.02 7.03 -36.56
N ARG A 224 2.15 7.35 -37.53
CA ARG A 224 0.90 8.08 -37.27
C ARG A 224 -0.05 7.26 -36.41
N GLU A 225 -0.12 5.95 -36.64
CA GLU A 225 -0.95 5.06 -35.85
C GLU A 225 -0.55 5.08 -34.37
N GLU A 226 0.76 5.03 -34.07
CA GLU A 226 1.26 5.11 -32.69
C GLU A 226 0.94 6.48 -32.06
N LEU A 227 1.04 7.57 -32.82
CA LEU A 227 0.72 8.92 -32.34
C LEU A 227 -0.79 9.08 -32.06
N ASP A 228 -1.64 8.56 -32.95
CA ASP A 228 -3.10 8.57 -32.77
C ASP A 228 -3.50 7.73 -31.55
N ARG A 229 -2.87 6.55 -31.37
CA ARG A 229 -3.08 5.69 -30.18
C ARG A 229 -2.61 6.38 -28.90
N LEU A 230 -1.43 7.00 -28.90
CA LEU A 230 -0.93 7.79 -27.76
C LEU A 230 -1.92 8.90 -27.39
N GLY A 231 -2.45 9.63 -28.37
CA GLY A 231 -3.49 10.65 -28.14
C GLY A 231 -4.75 10.07 -27.50
N ALA A 232 -5.27 8.96 -28.03
CA ALA A 232 -6.43 8.28 -27.46
C ALA A 232 -6.16 7.77 -26.02
N HIS A 233 -4.94 7.33 -25.72
CA HIS A 233 -4.54 6.93 -24.38
C HIS A 233 -4.43 8.14 -23.42
N VAL A 234 -4.01 9.31 -23.89
CA VAL A 234 -4.02 10.55 -23.09
C VAL A 234 -5.45 10.92 -22.69
N GLU A 235 -6.39 10.88 -23.63
CA GLU A 235 -7.81 11.16 -23.34
C GLU A 235 -8.37 10.16 -22.30
N GLN A 236 -8.12 8.87 -22.49
CA GLN A 236 -8.51 7.84 -21.53
C GLN A 236 -7.89 8.06 -20.15
N ALA A 237 -6.63 8.49 -20.08
CA ALA A 237 -5.96 8.77 -18.80
C ALA A 237 -6.65 9.92 -18.06
N ARG A 238 -7.02 10.99 -18.78
CA ARG A 238 -7.74 12.14 -18.20
C ARG A 238 -9.12 11.74 -17.70
N ASP A 239 -9.86 10.95 -18.47
CA ASP A 239 -11.18 10.45 -18.07
C ASP A 239 -11.10 9.58 -16.81
N LEU A 240 -10.07 8.73 -16.71
CA LEU A 240 -9.82 7.93 -15.51
C LEU A 240 -9.46 8.81 -14.30
N LEU A 241 -8.60 9.80 -14.46
CA LEU A 241 -8.22 10.72 -13.37
C LEU A 241 -9.39 11.60 -12.91
N ALA A 242 -10.37 11.86 -13.78
CA ALA A 242 -11.59 12.58 -13.44
C ALA A 242 -12.69 11.70 -12.83
N SER A 243 -12.53 10.37 -12.83
CA SER A 243 -13.52 9.42 -12.32
C SER A 243 -13.54 9.38 -10.79
N ASP A 244 -14.73 9.13 -10.21
CA ASP A 244 -14.90 8.86 -8.78
C ASP A 244 -14.76 7.35 -8.42
N GLU A 245 -14.44 6.50 -9.40
CA GLU A 245 -14.23 5.08 -9.20
C GLU A 245 -12.76 4.74 -8.94
N PRO A 246 -12.46 3.58 -8.31
CA PRO A 246 -11.08 3.09 -8.20
C PRO A 246 -10.44 2.94 -9.59
N VAL A 247 -9.33 3.65 -9.82
CA VAL A 247 -8.71 3.75 -11.16
C VAL A 247 -7.32 3.14 -11.24
N GLY A 248 -6.67 2.82 -10.10
CA GLY A 248 -5.27 2.37 -10.09
C GLY A 248 -4.96 1.19 -11.03
N ARG A 249 -5.83 0.17 -11.12
CA ARG A 249 -5.63 -0.96 -12.06
C ARG A 249 -5.81 -0.58 -13.53
N ARG A 250 -6.77 0.30 -13.82
CA ARG A 250 -7.04 0.77 -15.20
C ARG A 250 -5.90 1.66 -15.68
N LEU A 251 -5.39 2.53 -14.80
CA LEU A 251 -4.20 3.33 -15.07
C LEU A 251 -2.95 2.45 -15.25
N ASP A 252 -2.77 1.39 -14.46
CA ASP A 252 -1.61 0.49 -14.62
C ASP A 252 -1.63 -0.20 -16.00
N PHE A 253 -2.80 -0.67 -16.44
CA PHE A 253 -2.96 -1.18 -17.81
C PHE A 253 -2.64 -0.12 -18.86
N LEU A 254 -3.15 1.11 -18.68
CA LEU A 254 -2.92 2.20 -19.61
C LEU A 254 -1.43 2.59 -19.71
N THR A 255 -0.67 2.53 -18.62
CA THR A 255 0.78 2.74 -18.64
C THR A 255 1.52 1.69 -19.48
N GLN A 256 1.00 0.46 -19.55
CA GLN A 256 1.55 -0.60 -20.40
C GLN A 256 1.27 -0.31 -21.88
N GLU A 257 0.06 0.13 -22.21
CA GLU A 257 -0.29 0.53 -23.57
C GLU A 257 0.54 1.75 -24.01
N PHE A 258 0.67 2.80 -23.18
CA PHE A 258 1.59 3.90 -23.44
C PHE A 258 3.02 3.43 -23.75
N ASN A 259 3.55 2.51 -22.94
CA ASN A 259 4.90 1.98 -23.14
C ASN A 259 5.01 1.20 -24.46
N ARG A 260 3.97 0.44 -24.85
CA ARG A 260 3.92 -0.27 -26.13
C ARG A 260 4.02 0.70 -27.31
N GLU A 261 3.23 1.77 -27.29
CA GLU A 261 3.23 2.75 -28.38
C GLU A 261 4.54 3.55 -28.41
N ALA A 262 5.08 3.95 -27.26
CA ALA A 262 6.37 4.64 -27.18
C ALA A 262 7.55 3.77 -27.65
N ASN A 263 7.53 2.47 -27.39
CA ASN A 263 8.54 1.53 -27.91
C ASN A 263 8.44 1.39 -29.43
N THR A 264 7.22 1.28 -29.96
CA THR A 264 6.99 1.16 -31.39
C THR A 264 7.42 2.44 -32.11
N LEU A 265 7.05 3.61 -31.58
CA LEU A 265 7.50 4.92 -32.05
C LEU A 265 9.03 5.02 -32.07
N CYS A 266 9.73 4.63 -30.99
CA CYS A 266 11.19 4.57 -30.95
C CYS A 266 11.77 3.65 -32.04
N SER A 267 11.19 2.47 -32.24
CA SER A 267 11.69 1.48 -33.20
C SER A 267 11.50 1.90 -34.67
N LYS A 268 10.47 2.73 -34.92
CA LYS A 268 10.14 3.31 -36.24
C LYS A 268 10.75 4.70 -36.44
N ALA A 269 11.36 5.28 -35.41
CA ALA A 269 11.92 6.62 -35.46
C ALA A 269 12.97 6.72 -36.57
N ALA A 270 12.75 7.67 -37.47
CA ALA A 270 13.56 7.80 -38.68
C ALA A 270 14.71 8.80 -38.53
N ASP A 271 14.71 9.56 -37.45
CA ASP A 271 15.67 10.60 -37.19
C ASP A 271 15.99 10.70 -35.70
N VAL A 272 17.06 11.45 -35.40
CA VAL A 272 17.56 11.63 -34.04
C VAL A 272 16.55 12.40 -33.19
N ALA A 273 15.78 13.34 -33.77
CA ALA A 273 14.81 14.11 -33.00
C ALA A 273 13.64 13.24 -32.53
N LEU A 274 13.03 12.42 -33.41
CA LEU A 274 11.98 11.48 -33.00
C LEU A 274 12.49 10.44 -32.01
N THR A 275 13.73 9.96 -32.20
CA THR A 275 14.34 9.01 -31.26
C THR A 275 14.46 9.62 -29.86
N ARG A 276 14.90 10.89 -29.76
CA ARG A 276 15.01 11.60 -28.48
C ARG A 276 13.65 11.77 -27.81
N ILE A 277 12.63 12.19 -28.57
CA ILE A 277 11.26 12.35 -28.04
C ILE A 277 10.71 11.01 -27.54
N GLY A 278 10.90 9.92 -28.30
CA GLY A 278 10.48 8.58 -27.89
C GLY A 278 11.16 8.09 -26.61
N LEU A 279 12.45 8.36 -26.43
CA LEU A 279 13.16 8.02 -25.18
C LEU A 279 12.66 8.85 -23.99
N GLU A 280 12.33 10.12 -24.21
CA GLU A 280 11.75 10.97 -23.17
C GLU A 280 10.34 10.51 -22.79
N LEU A 281 9.50 10.17 -23.78
CA LEU A 281 8.20 9.54 -23.57
C LEU A 281 8.31 8.31 -22.67
N LYS A 282 9.23 7.39 -22.97
CA LYS A 282 9.45 6.19 -22.15
C LYS A 282 9.80 6.54 -20.70
N THR A 283 10.64 7.55 -20.50
CA THR A 283 11.05 8.00 -19.15
C THR A 283 9.85 8.53 -18.37
N VAL A 284 9.04 9.39 -18.99
CA VAL A 284 7.83 9.97 -18.39
C VAL A 284 6.79 8.88 -18.10
N ILE A 285 6.61 7.91 -19.00
CA ILE A 285 5.70 6.77 -18.82
C ILE A 285 6.13 5.87 -17.65
N ASP A 286 7.44 5.62 -17.51
CA ASP A 286 7.96 4.82 -16.40
C ASP A 286 7.74 5.54 -15.05
N GLN A 287 7.95 6.87 -15.01
CA GLN A 287 7.62 7.69 -13.83
C GLN A 287 6.12 7.65 -13.52
N LEU A 288 5.25 7.80 -14.53
CA LEU A 288 3.80 7.68 -14.37
C LEU A 288 3.43 6.32 -13.76
N ARG A 289 4.00 5.24 -14.30
CA ARG A 289 3.74 3.87 -13.83
C ARG A 289 4.13 3.65 -12.37
N GLU A 290 5.29 4.17 -11.93
CA GLU A 290 5.71 4.08 -10.53
C GLU A 290 4.69 4.71 -9.57
N GLN A 291 4.12 5.85 -9.97
CA GLN A 291 3.18 6.59 -9.15
C GLN A 291 1.80 5.93 -9.14
N VAL A 292 1.35 5.43 -10.29
CA VAL A 292 0.10 4.66 -10.42
C VAL A 292 0.07 3.44 -9.50
N GLN A 293 1.22 2.81 -9.24
CA GLN A 293 1.28 1.68 -8.31
C GLN A 293 0.87 2.05 -6.89
N ASN A 294 0.89 3.31 -6.49
CA ASN A 294 0.51 3.77 -5.15
C ASN A 294 -0.92 4.30 -5.07
N VAL A 295 -1.71 4.20 -6.14
CA VAL A 295 -3.08 4.74 -6.23
C VAL A 295 -4.15 3.65 -6.08
N GLU A 296 -5.20 3.97 -5.32
CA GLU A 296 -6.45 3.21 -5.24
C GLU A 296 -7.58 3.89 -6.01
#